data_AF-A0A392QPY9-F1
#
_entry.id   AF-A0A392QPY9-F1
#
_cell.length_a   1.000
_cell.length_b   1.000
_cell.length_c   1.000
_cell.angle_alpha   90.00
_cell.angle_beta   90.00
_cell.angle_gamma   90.00
#
_symmetry.space_group_name_H-M   'P 1'
#
loop_
_entity.id
_entity.type
_entity.pdbx_description
1 polymer ?
#
loop_
_entity_poly.entity_id
_entity_poly.type
_entity_poly.pdbx_seq_one_letter_code
_entity_poly.pdbx_strand_id
1 'polypeptide(L)' 'MYEDDLDNAEDVVYTGQGGHNLTGDKRQMRDQKLERGNLALKFAFRGKERSEKN' A
#
# COMPACT_ATOMS: atom_id res chain seq x y z
N MET A 1 -5.33 -10.50 3.72
CA MET A 1 -5.09 -10.32 2.28
C MET A 1 -6.15 -9.36 1.82
N TYR A 2 -5.74 -8.24 1.24
CA TYR A 2 -6.66 -7.31 0.62
C TYR A 2 -7.14 -7.90 -0.69
N GLU A 3 -8.36 -7.54 -1.11
CA GLU A 3 -8.92 -8.00 -2.37
C GLU A 3 -8.16 -7.49 -3.61
N ASP A 4 -7.41 -6.40 -3.45
CA ASP A 4 -6.66 -5.72 -4.51
C ASP A 4 -5.16 -6.11 -4.55
N ASP A 5 -4.70 -6.99 -3.65
CA ASP A 5 -3.30 -7.45 -3.62
C ASP A 5 -3.02 -8.39 -4.81
N LEU A 6 -1.90 -8.18 -5.51
CA LEU A 6 -1.36 -9.11 -6.51
C LEU A 6 0.08 -9.47 -6.16
N ASP A 7 0.36 -10.77 -6.05
CA ASP A 7 1.69 -11.31 -5.80
C ASP A 7 2.16 -12.09 -7.05
N ASN A 8 3.14 -11.52 -7.77
CA ASN A 8 3.75 -12.12 -8.95
C ASN A 8 5.18 -12.63 -8.66
N ALA A 9 5.45 -13.02 -7.41
CA ALA A 9 6.72 -13.50 -6.86
C ALA A 9 7.85 -12.44 -6.85
N GLU A 10 8.34 -12.02 -8.02
CA GLU A 10 9.41 -11.03 -8.12
C GLU A 10 8.90 -9.60 -7.93
N ASP A 11 7.64 -9.36 -8.32
CA ASP A 11 6.95 -8.09 -8.20
C ASP A 11 5.66 -8.25 -7.41
N VAL A 12 5.36 -7.26 -6.57
CA VAL A 12 4.14 -7.21 -5.78
C VAL A 12 3.38 -5.90 -6.02
N VAL A 13 2.08 -6.00 -6.23
CA VAL A 13 1.15 -4.86 -6.12
C VAL A 13 0.52 -4.94 -4.73
N TYR A 14 0.95 -4.04 -3.86
CA TYR A 14 0.55 -4.04 -2.45
C TYR A 14 -0.50 -2.96 -2.17
N THR A 15 -1.63 -3.36 -1.58
CA THR A 15 -2.73 -2.45 -1.24
C THR A 15 -2.40 -1.63 0.01
N GLY A 16 -2.64 -0.33 -0.05
CA GLY A 16 -2.49 0.56 1.11
C GLY A 16 -3.39 0.15 2.28
N GLN A 17 -3.04 0.62 3.48
CA GLN A 17 -3.86 0.39 4.66
C GLN A 17 -5.04 1.37 4.75
N GLY A 18 -6.09 0.92 5.44
CA GLY A 18 -7.26 1.73 5.77
C GLY A 18 -8.51 1.36 4.96
N GLY A 19 -9.67 1.61 5.54
CA GLY A 19 -10.96 1.35 4.90
C GLY A 19 -11.37 -0.11 4.74
N HIS A 20 -10.53 -1.06 5.14
CA HIS A 20 -10.80 -2.50 5.02
C HIS A 20 -11.72 -3.02 6.12
N ASN A 21 -12.64 -3.88 5.75
CA ASN A 21 -13.47 -4.60 6.69
C ASN A 21 -12.69 -5.73 7.36
N LEU A 22 -12.32 -5.57 8.64
CA LEU A 22 -11.57 -6.63 9.33
C LEU A 22 -12.43 -7.84 9.71
N THR A 23 -13.76 -7.69 9.70
CA THR A 23 -14.72 -8.72 10.11
C THR A 23 -15.84 -8.87 9.08
N GLY A 24 -16.05 -10.06 8.52
CA GLY A 24 -17.09 -10.28 7.51
C GLY A 24 -16.48 -10.55 6.14
N ASP A 25 -16.93 -9.82 5.11
CA ASP A 25 -16.58 -10.04 3.70
C ASP A 25 -15.16 -9.64 3.31
N LYS A 26 -14.45 -8.95 4.21
CA LYS A 26 -13.06 -8.50 4.01
C LYS A 26 -12.88 -7.66 2.75
N ARG A 27 -13.80 -6.72 2.53
CA ARG A 27 -13.74 -5.75 1.42
C ARG A 27 -13.52 -4.32 1.90
N GLN A 28 -13.17 -3.44 0.99
CA GLN A 28 -13.09 -2.00 1.19
C GLN A 28 -14.49 -1.41 1.41
N MET A 29 -14.60 -0.60 2.46
CA MET A 29 -15.84 0.04 2.90
C MET A 29 -15.77 1.56 2.84
N ARG A 30 -14.58 2.14 2.65
CA ARG A 30 -14.35 3.59 2.59
C ARG A 30 -13.00 3.92 1.95
N ASP A 31 -12.87 5.16 1.54
CA ASP A 31 -11.64 5.70 0.97
C ASP A 31 -10.43 5.53 1.90
N GLN A 32 -9.30 5.21 1.29
CA GLN A 32 -8.00 5.24 1.95
C GLN A 32 -7.45 6.66 1.97
N LYS A 33 -6.58 6.94 2.95
CA LYS A 33 -5.93 8.23 3.11
C LYS A 33 -4.43 8.09 2.98
N LEU A 34 -3.77 9.14 2.49
CA LEU A 34 -2.32 9.22 2.42
C LEU A 34 -1.72 9.58 3.80
N GLU A 35 -1.83 8.66 4.74
CA GLU A 35 -1.38 8.80 6.12
C GLU A 35 -0.76 7.47 6.61
N ARG A 36 -0.08 7.50 7.76
CA ARG A 36 0.50 6.31 8.42
C ARG A 36 1.37 5.48 7.45
N GLY A 37 1.10 4.17 7.34
CA GLY A 37 1.85 3.26 6.46
C GLY A 37 1.86 3.67 5.00
N ASN A 38 0.78 4.27 4.48
CA ASN A 38 0.70 4.71 3.08
C ASN A 38 1.64 5.89 2.83
N LEU A 39 1.72 6.82 3.79
CA LEU A 39 2.64 7.95 3.73
C LEU A 39 4.10 7.48 3.88
N ALA A 40 4.34 6.51 4.77
CA ALA A 40 5.66 5.91 4.94
C ALA A 40 6.15 5.22 3.65
N LEU A 41 5.29 4.43 2.99
CA LEU A 41 5.59 3.82 1.68
C LEU A 41 5.94 4.88 0.63
N LYS A 42 5.14 5.94 0.50
CA LYS A 42 5.41 7.03 -0.43
C LYS A 42 6.80 7.64 -0.23
N PHE A 43 7.20 7.87 1.03
CA PHE A 43 8.52 8.44 1.32
C PHE A 43 9.67 7.45 1.09
N ALA A 44 9.46 6.15 1.34
CA ALA A 44 10.46 5.13 1.04
C ALA A 44 10.82 5.11 -0.45
N PHE A 45 9.82 5.17 -1.35
CA PHE A 45 10.06 5.27 -2.78
C PHE A 45 10.76 6.58 -3.17
N ARG A 46 10.31 7.72 -2.63
CA ARG A 46 10.94 9.02 -2.89
C ARG A 46 12.41 9.09 -2.42
N GLY A 47 12.75 8.38 -1.35
CA GLY A 47 14.11 8.28 -0.84
C GLY A 47 15.05 7.57 -1.82
N LYS A 48 14.59 6.48 -2.43
CA LYS A 48 15.36 5.71 -3.43
C LYS A 48 15.66 6.54 -4.69
N GLU A 49 14.68 7.29 -5.20
CA GLU A 49 14.89 8.15 -6.37
C GLU A 49 15.93 9.25 -6.16
N ARG A 50 16.15 9.67 -4.90
CA ARG A 50 17.16 10.67 -4.56
C ARG A 50 18.55 10.06 -4.44
N SER A 51 18.67 8.81 -3.99
CA SER A 51 19.96 8.12 -3.90
C SER A 51 20.50 7.69 -5.27
N GLU A 52 19.65 7.44 -6.25
CA GLU A 52 20.07 7.04 -7.61
C GLU A 52 20.50 8.22 -8.50
N LYS A 53 20.29 9.46 -8.05
CA LYS A 53 20.64 10.69 -8.79
C LYS A 53 21.94 11.36 -8.33
N ASN A 54 22.67 10.74 -7.39
CA ASN A 54 23.97 11.18 -6.89
C ASN A 54 25.05 10.15 -7.25
#